data_AF-A0A927BI10-F1
#
_entry.id   AF-A0A927BI10-F1
#
_cell.length_a   1.000
_cell.length_b   1.000
_cell.length_c   1.000
_cell.angle_alpha   90.00
_cell.angle_beta   90.00
_cell.angle_gamma   90.00
#
_symmetry.space_group_name_H-M   'P 1'
#
loop_
_entity.id
_entity.type
_entity.pdbx_description
1 polymer ?
#
loop_
_entity_poly.entity_id
_entity_poly.type
_entity_poly.pdbx_seq_one_letter_code
_entity_poly.pdbx_strand_id
1 'polypeptide(L)'
;MPARIDLTLDCTDAQLLAAFWKSALGYVDLSPPPPFETREEWLAQFDLPEGETVDDGAWLCDPEGIGPHLAILKVPEPKTAKNRLHIDVRIAGHGTTAERWSRVLAEAARLVAAGGSVLAEVDGHHVVMADPEGNEFCVAAAGPPPPDA
;
A
#
# COMPACT_ATOMS: atom_id res chain seq x y z
N MET A 1 -8.66 24.28 -8.22
CA MET A 1 -8.85 22.84 -7.94
C MET A 1 -7.89 22.45 -6.82
N PRO A 2 -8.30 21.62 -5.85
CA PRO A 2 -7.39 21.15 -4.81
C PRO A 2 -6.28 20.29 -5.42
N ALA A 3 -5.06 20.43 -4.90
CA ALA A 3 -3.94 19.58 -5.29
C ALA A 3 -4.12 18.16 -4.72
N ARG A 4 -3.56 17.15 -5.39
CA ARG A 4 -3.44 15.77 -4.89
C ARG A 4 -1.96 15.41 -4.77
N ILE A 5 -1.69 14.40 -3.94
CA ILE A 5 -0.36 13.84 -3.76
C ILE A 5 -0.38 12.37 -4.20
N ASP A 6 0.76 11.92 -4.72
CA ASP A 6 1.05 10.51 -4.97
C ASP A 6 2.19 10.11 -4.02
N LEU A 7 2.15 8.88 -3.52
CA LEU A 7 3.20 8.32 -2.66
C LEU A 7 3.96 7.25 -3.44
N THR A 8 5.29 7.26 -3.33
CA THR A 8 6.14 6.29 -4.01
C THR A 8 6.80 5.35 -3.00
N LEU A 9 6.78 4.05 -3.30
CA LEU A 9 7.47 3.00 -2.57
C LEU A 9 8.46 2.32 -3.51
N ASP A 10 9.74 2.37 -3.15
CA ASP A 10 10.79 1.67 -3.87
C ASP A 10 10.88 0.22 -3.39
N CYS A 11 11.20 -0.71 -4.31
CA CYS A 11 11.24 -2.14 -4.06
C CYS A 11 12.14 -2.88 -5.05
N THR A 12 12.37 -4.18 -4.84
CA THR A 12 13.10 -5.03 -5.80
C THR A 12 12.15 -5.82 -6.71
N ASP A 13 10.90 -6.03 -6.29
CA ASP A 13 9.81 -6.68 -7.01
C ASP A 13 8.52 -5.87 -6.90
N ALA A 14 8.24 -5.06 -7.93
CA ALA A 14 7.08 -4.17 -7.96
C ALA A 14 5.76 -4.93 -8.04
N GLN A 15 5.71 -6.08 -8.73
CA GLN A 15 4.47 -6.83 -8.91
C GLN A 15 4.06 -7.55 -7.62
N LEU A 16 5.03 -8.14 -6.91
CA LEU A 16 4.81 -8.73 -5.59
C LEU A 16 4.29 -7.67 -4.61
N LEU A 17 4.96 -6.52 -4.54
CA LEU A 17 4.61 -5.47 -3.60
C LEU A 17 3.27 -4.83 -3.95
N ALA A 18 2.97 -4.64 -5.23
CA ALA A 18 1.67 -4.15 -5.69
C ALA A 18 0.53 -5.10 -5.33
N ALA A 19 0.70 -6.41 -5.52
CA ALA A 19 -0.31 -7.40 -5.14
C ALA A 19 -0.62 -7.35 -3.64
N PHE A 20 0.42 -7.19 -2.80
CA PHE A 20 0.24 -7.02 -1.36
C PHE A 20 -0.56 -5.75 -1.03
N TRP A 21 -0.19 -4.59 -1.56
CA TRP A 21 -0.85 -3.32 -1.24
C TRP A 21 -2.26 -3.20 -1.82
N LYS A 22 -2.55 -3.81 -2.99
CA LYS A 22 -3.93 -4.00 -3.49
C LYS A 22 -4.76 -4.76 -2.48
N SER A 23 -4.22 -5.86 -1.95
CA SER A 23 -4.90 -6.66 -0.92
C SER A 23 -5.09 -5.90 0.38
N ALA A 24 -4.10 -5.12 0.82
CA ALA A 24 -4.13 -4.42 2.10
C ALA A 24 -5.09 -3.22 2.11
N LEU A 25 -5.19 -2.49 1.00
CA LEU A 25 -5.99 -1.27 0.92
C LEU A 25 -7.28 -1.41 0.12
N GLY A 26 -7.48 -2.53 -0.57
CA GLY A 26 -8.57 -2.66 -1.55
C GLY A 26 -8.34 -1.82 -2.81
N TYR A 27 -7.10 -1.40 -3.07
CA TYR A 27 -6.73 -0.60 -4.23
C TYR A 27 -6.72 -1.44 -5.51
N VAL A 28 -6.82 -0.76 -6.65
CA VAL A 28 -6.78 -1.36 -7.99
C VAL A 28 -5.67 -0.73 -8.81
N ASP A 29 -5.35 -1.34 -9.96
CA ASP A 29 -4.42 -0.73 -10.91
C ASP A 29 -4.98 0.59 -11.45
N LEU A 30 -4.16 1.64 -11.38
CA LEU A 30 -4.45 2.92 -11.98
C LEU A 30 -4.36 2.78 -13.51
N SER A 31 -5.44 3.12 -14.20
CA SER A 31 -5.45 3.17 -15.67
C SER A 31 -4.36 4.09 -16.21
N PRO A 32 -3.78 3.79 -17.39
CA PRO A 32 -2.91 4.73 -18.08
C PRO A 32 -3.67 6.03 -18.39
N PRO A 33 -2.96 7.18 -18.46
CA PRO A 33 -3.61 8.42 -18.83
C PRO A 33 -4.08 8.37 -20.29
N PRO A 34 -5.19 9.04 -20.64
CA PRO A 34 -5.59 9.18 -22.04
C PRO A 34 -4.50 9.86 -22.88
N PRO A 35 -4.35 9.50 -24.16
CA PRO A 35 -5.20 8.60 -24.94
C PRO A 35 -4.78 7.12 -24.91
N PHE A 36 -3.86 6.73 -24.03
CA PHE A 36 -3.28 5.39 -24.03
C PHE A 36 -4.25 4.36 -23.44
N GLU A 37 -4.33 3.17 -24.03
CA GLU A 37 -5.20 2.08 -23.56
C GLU A 37 -4.46 1.17 -22.57
N THR A 38 -3.15 1.02 -22.76
CA THR A 38 -2.29 0.18 -21.91
C THR A 38 -1.15 0.97 -21.26
N ARG A 39 -0.60 0.42 -20.17
CA ARG A 39 0.53 1.06 -19.48
C ARG A 39 1.79 0.97 -20.33
N GLU A 40 1.94 -0.12 -21.06
CA GLU A 40 3.00 -0.40 -22.02
C GLU A 40 3.05 0.67 -23.12
N GLU A 41 1.90 1.01 -23.71
CA GLU A 41 1.80 2.08 -24.72
C GLU A 41 2.19 3.45 -24.14
N TRP A 42 1.72 3.75 -22.93
CA TRP A 42 2.06 4.99 -22.25
C TRP A 42 3.55 5.07 -21.92
N LEU A 43 4.16 3.96 -21.49
CA LEU A 43 5.57 3.90 -21.14
C LEU A 43 6.48 3.97 -22.37
N ALA A 44 6.06 3.40 -23.51
CA ALA A 44 6.82 3.41 -24.76
C ALA A 44 7.09 4.83 -25.32
N GLN A 45 6.41 5.86 -24.81
CA GLN A 45 6.71 7.26 -25.17
C GLN A 45 7.94 7.82 -24.42
N PHE A 46 8.30 7.20 -23.30
CA PHE A 46 9.51 7.51 -22.56
C PHE A 46 10.61 6.57 -23.08
N ASP A 47 11.76 7.12 -23.46
CA ASP A 47 12.93 6.33 -23.84
C ASP A 47 13.46 5.59 -22.61
N LEU A 48 12.81 4.46 -22.26
CA LEU A 48 13.17 3.66 -21.10
C LEU A 48 14.59 3.09 -21.27
N PRO A 49 15.39 3.05 -20.20
CA PRO A 49 16.68 2.37 -20.20
C PRO A 49 16.58 0.92 -20.67
N GLU A 50 17.63 0.45 -21.33
CA GLU A 50 17.71 -0.93 -21.81
C GLU A 50 17.58 -1.92 -20.64
N GLY A 51 16.61 -2.84 -20.75
CA GLY A 51 16.33 -3.86 -19.74
C GLY A 51 15.22 -3.50 -18.76
N GLU A 52 14.69 -2.27 -18.78
CA GLU A 52 13.47 -1.93 -18.05
C GLU A 52 12.22 -2.39 -18.81
N THR A 53 11.21 -2.79 -18.06
CA THR A 53 9.94 -3.35 -18.53
C THR A 53 8.76 -2.70 -17.81
N VAL A 54 7.56 -2.85 -18.34
CA VAL A 54 6.32 -2.40 -17.67
C VAL A 54 6.15 -3.00 -16.28
N ASP A 55 6.70 -4.19 -16.04
CA ASP A 55 6.59 -4.90 -14.76
C ASP A 55 7.53 -4.33 -13.69
N ASP A 56 8.48 -3.46 -14.06
CA ASP A 56 9.37 -2.77 -13.11
C ASP A 56 8.68 -1.62 -12.38
N GLY A 57 7.39 -1.38 -12.65
CA GLY A 57 6.56 -0.46 -11.88
C GLY A 57 5.11 -0.91 -11.78
N ALA A 58 4.42 -0.42 -10.77
CA ALA A 58 2.97 -0.55 -10.65
C ALA A 58 2.39 0.75 -10.06
N TRP A 59 1.22 1.14 -10.54
CA TRP A 59 0.53 2.35 -10.07
C TRP A 59 -0.85 1.95 -9.60
N LEU A 60 -1.16 2.27 -8.35
CA LEU A 60 -2.39 1.87 -7.68
C LEU A 60 -3.22 3.10 -7.33
N CYS A 61 -4.54 2.94 -7.38
CA CYS A 61 -5.46 3.95 -6.89
C CYS A 61 -6.54 3.35 -6.00
N ASP A 62 -7.06 4.20 -5.13
CA ASP A 62 -8.34 3.98 -4.49
C ASP A 62 -9.43 3.98 -5.58
N PRO A 63 -10.24 2.91 -5.72
CA PRO A 63 -11.31 2.87 -6.70
C PRO A 63 -12.37 3.96 -6.51
N GLU A 64 -12.53 4.51 -5.31
CA GLU A 64 -13.44 5.64 -5.03
C GLU A 64 -12.76 7.01 -5.23
N GLY A 65 -11.44 7.03 -5.49
CA GLY A 65 -10.67 8.25 -5.73
C GLY A 65 -10.50 9.14 -4.51
N ILE A 66 -10.68 8.59 -3.31
CA ILE A 66 -10.58 9.31 -2.02
C ILE A 66 -9.12 9.32 -1.55
N GLY A 67 -8.47 8.16 -1.52
CA GLY A 67 -7.07 8.00 -1.12
C GLY A 67 -6.05 8.51 -2.16
N PRO A 68 -4.78 8.70 -1.73
CA PRO A 68 -3.70 9.04 -2.65
C PRO A 68 -3.38 7.85 -3.58
N HIS A 69 -2.75 8.11 -4.72
CA HIS A 69 -2.17 7.03 -5.51
C HIS A 69 -0.91 6.47 -4.84
N LEU A 70 -0.64 5.19 -5.07
CA LEU A 70 0.64 4.57 -4.75
C LEU A 70 1.37 4.23 -6.06
N ALA A 71 2.60 4.73 -6.21
CA ALA A 71 3.53 4.28 -7.22
C ALA A 71 4.52 3.30 -6.57
N ILE A 72 4.58 2.09 -7.06
CA ILE A 72 5.50 1.04 -6.62
C ILE A 72 6.57 0.93 -7.70
N LEU A 73 7.82 1.29 -7.40
CA LEU A 73 8.88 1.39 -8.39
C LEU A 73 10.02 0.44 -8.05
N LYS A 74 10.49 -0.30 -9.04
CA LYS A 74 11.66 -1.14 -8.87
C LYS A 74 12.93 -0.30 -8.86
N VAL A 75 13.79 -0.57 -7.89
CA VAL A 75 15.16 -0.06 -7.81
C VAL A 75 16.12 -1.23 -7.60
N PRO A 76 17.38 -1.13 -8.04
CA PRO A 76 18.33 -2.24 -7.90
C PRO A 76 18.80 -2.43 -6.45
N GLU A 77 18.74 -1.40 -5.61
CA GLU A 77 19.17 -1.46 -4.23
C GLU A 77 18.08 -2.00 -3.30
N PRO A 78 18.37 -3.03 -2.47
CA PRO A 78 17.45 -3.42 -1.42
C PRO A 78 17.39 -2.35 -0.31
N LYS A 79 16.30 -2.38 0.47
CA LYS A 79 16.14 -1.51 1.65
C LYS A 79 17.29 -1.71 2.65
N THR A 80 17.97 -0.61 3.01
CA THR A 80 19.13 -0.63 3.94
C THR A 80 18.85 0.01 5.30
N ALA A 81 17.76 0.76 5.43
CA ALA A 81 17.40 1.47 6.66
C ALA A 81 15.87 1.55 6.81
N LYS A 82 15.41 1.96 8.00
CA LYS A 82 13.99 2.20 8.27
C LYS A 82 13.43 3.32 7.40
N ASN A 83 12.20 3.11 6.90
CA ASN A 83 11.46 4.10 6.14
C ASN A 83 11.23 5.37 6.96
N ARG A 84 11.34 6.53 6.29
CA ARG A 84 11.08 7.86 6.88
C ARG A 84 9.66 8.36 6.67
N LEU A 85 8.93 7.64 5.83
CA LEU A 85 7.48 7.69 5.72
C LEU A 85 6.89 6.50 6.50
N HIS A 86 5.77 6.72 7.17
CA HIS A 86 5.06 5.68 7.91
C HIS A 86 3.63 5.58 7.40
N ILE A 87 3.16 4.36 7.15
CA ILE A 87 1.82 4.08 6.64
C ILE A 87 1.02 3.35 7.73
N ASP A 88 -0.19 3.84 8.00
CA ASP A 88 -1.15 3.20 8.89
C ASP A 88 -2.35 2.68 8.09
N VAL A 89 -2.55 1.37 8.10
CA VAL A 89 -3.76 0.71 7.60
C VAL A 89 -4.80 0.71 8.72
N ARG A 90 -5.93 1.38 8.49
CA ARG A 90 -6.97 1.62 9.49
C ARG A 90 -8.19 0.75 9.26
N ILE A 91 -8.47 -0.13 10.22
CA ILE A 91 -9.54 -1.12 10.12
C ILE A 91 -10.84 -0.51 10.64
N ALA A 92 -11.80 -0.35 9.74
CA ALA A 92 -13.12 0.17 10.07
C ALA A 92 -13.90 -0.79 10.96
N GLY A 93 -14.80 -0.22 11.77
CA GLY A 93 -15.76 -1.00 12.55
C GLY A 93 -16.02 -0.41 13.94
N HIS A 94 -17.27 -0.54 14.37
CA HIS A 94 -17.70 -0.16 15.72
C HIS A 94 -17.54 -1.32 16.71
N GLY A 95 -17.85 -1.03 17.98
CA GLY A 95 -17.83 -1.98 19.07
C GLY A 95 -16.90 -1.55 20.19
N THR A 96 -16.75 -2.42 21.19
CA THR A 96 -15.83 -2.30 22.31
C THR A 96 -14.38 -2.29 21.84
N THR A 97 -13.47 -1.87 22.72
CA THR A 97 -12.02 -1.92 22.45
C THR A 97 -11.55 -3.35 22.14
N ALA A 98 -12.10 -4.36 22.82
CA ALA A 98 -11.76 -5.77 22.58
C ALA A 98 -12.21 -6.24 21.19
N GLU A 99 -13.41 -5.86 20.75
CA GLU A 99 -13.91 -6.22 19.41
C GLU A 99 -13.10 -5.55 18.30
N ARG A 100 -12.78 -4.26 18.45
CA ARG A 100 -11.91 -3.56 17.48
C ARG A 100 -10.51 -4.18 17.44
N TRP A 101 -9.94 -4.51 18.59
CA TRP A 101 -8.64 -5.17 18.66
C TRP A 101 -8.64 -6.54 17.99
N SER A 102 -9.70 -7.34 18.19
CA SER A 102 -9.88 -8.62 17.51
C SER A 102 -9.88 -8.47 15.98
N ARG A 103 -10.52 -7.43 15.44
CA ARG A 103 -10.48 -7.14 13.99
C ARG A 103 -9.08 -6.76 13.51
N VAL A 104 -8.34 -5.98 14.29
CA VAL A 104 -6.94 -5.63 13.98
C VAL A 104 -6.07 -6.88 13.91
N LEU A 105 -6.18 -7.78 14.88
CA LEU A 105 -5.44 -9.05 14.88
C LEU A 105 -5.83 -9.96 13.72
N ALA A 106 -7.12 -10.06 13.41
CA ALA A 106 -7.60 -10.85 12.28
C ALA A 106 -7.06 -10.32 10.94
N GLU A 107 -7.03 -8.99 10.78
CA GLU A 107 -6.48 -8.37 9.58
C GLU A 107 -4.97 -8.54 9.49
N ALA A 108 -4.24 -8.37 10.60
CA ALA A 108 -2.80 -8.64 10.63
C ALA A 108 -2.51 -10.09 10.20
N ALA A 109 -3.28 -11.07 10.70
CA ALA A 109 -3.15 -12.46 10.29
C ALA A 109 -3.44 -12.68 8.79
N ARG A 110 -4.45 -11.99 8.23
CA ARG A 110 -4.75 -12.02 6.79
C ARG A 110 -3.60 -11.46 5.97
N LEU A 111 -3.00 -10.36 6.40
CA LEU A 111 -1.85 -9.73 5.73
C LEU A 111 -0.57 -10.57 5.85
N VAL A 112 -0.38 -11.30 6.95
CA VAL A 112 0.68 -12.32 7.02
C VAL A 112 0.48 -13.40 5.97
N ALA A 113 -0.75 -13.90 5.80
CA ALA A 113 -1.06 -14.88 4.75
C ALA A 113 -0.85 -14.33 3.32
N ALA A 114 -0.90 -13.00 3.14
CA ALA A 114 -0.61 -12.33 1.88
C ALA A 114 0.90 -12.07 1.64
N GLY A 115 1.78 -12.52 2.54
CA GLY A 115 3.24 -12.38 2.41
C GLY A 115 3.88 -11.33 3.33
N GLY A 116 3.09 -10.63 4.14
CA GLY A 116 3.61 -9.74 5.17
C GLY A 116 4.15 -10.49 6.39
N SER A 117 4.71 -9.76 7.34
CA SER A 117 5.19 -10.29 8.62
C SER A 117 4.85 -9.37 9.79
N VAL A 118 4.64 -9.94 10.97
CA VAL A 118 4.47 -9.16 12.21
C VAL A 118 5.86 -8.85 12.77
N LEU A 119 6.11 -7.58 13.05
CA LEU A 119 7.35 -7.10 13.68
C LEU A 119 7.17 -6.87 15.18
N ALA A 120 6.03 -6.31 15.58
CA ALA A 120 5.69 -6.06 16.98
C ALA A 120 4.18 -5.91 17.17
N GLU A 121 3.71 -6.25 18.35
CA GLU A 121 2.34 -5.99 18.78
C GLU A 121 2.36 -4.98 19.93
N VAL A 122 1.54 -3.93 19.82
CA VAL A 122 1.27 -2.98 20.90
C VAL A 122 -0.16 -3.22 21.35
N ASP A 123 -0.29 -4.01 22.41
CA ASP A 123 -1.58 -4.53 22.91
C ASP A 123 -2.67 -3.47 22.97
N GLY A 124 -3.78 -3.74 22.27
CA GLY A 124 -4.96 -2.88 22.26
C GLY A 124 -4.80 -1.58 21.45
N HIS A 125 -3.69 -1.40 20.73
CA HIS A 125 -3.41 -0.18 19.96
C HIS A 125 -3.12 -0.46 18.47
N HIS A 126 -2.02 -1.13 18.13
CA HIS A 126 -1.69 -1.48 16.75
C HIS A 126 -0.75 -2.69 16.66
N VAL A 127 -0.70 -3.31 15.48
CA VAL A 127 0.32 -4.29 15.10
C VAL A 127 1.26 -3.62 14.11
N VAL A 128 2.56 -3.60 14.43
CA VAL A 128 3.60 -3.17 13.49
C VAL A 128 3.92 -4.36 12.59
N MET A 129 3.83 -4.15 11.29
CA MET A 129 4.05 -5.15 10.26
C MET A 129 5.12 -4.70 9.27
N ALA A 130 5.66 -5.68 8.54
CA ALA A 130 6.42 -5.45 7.32
C ALA A 130 5.68 -6.08 6.14
N ASP A 131 5.70 -5.40 5.00
CA ASP A 131 5.29 -5.96 3.72
C ASP A 131 6.35 -6.96 3.18
N PRO A 132 6.13 -7.62 2.03
CA PRO A 132 7.06 -8.63 1.51
C PRO A 132 8.49 -8.12 1.25
N GLU A 133 8.67 -6.80 1.10
CA GLU A 133 9.97 -6.14 0.85
C GLU A 133 10.59 -5.56 2.13
N GLY A 134 9.96 -5.79 3.28
CA GLY A 134 10.45 -5.32 4.58
C GLY A 134 10.16 -3.85 4.88
N ASN A 135 9.24 -3.21 4.14
CA ASN A 135 8.77 -1.86 4.45
C ASN A 135 7.80 -1.90 5.63
N GLU A 136 8.06 -1.05 6.63
CA GLU A 136 7.29 -1.04 7.86
C GLU A 136 5.98 -0.25 7.72
N PHE A 137 4.87 -0.83 8.19
CA PHE A 137 3.56 -0.19 8.31
C PHE A 137 2.84 -0.66 9.58
N CYS A 138 1.75 0.01 9.97
CA CYS A 138 0.93 -0.41 11.10
C CYS A 138 -0.47 -0.83 10.66
N VAL A 139 -1.05 -1.82 11.35
CA VAL A 139 -2.47 -2.13 11.31
C VAL A 139 -3.08 -1.68 12.63
N ALA A 140 -4.08 -0.79 12.57
CA ALA A 140 -4.72 -0.24 13.75
C ALA A 140 -6.21 -0.08 13.51
N ALA A 141 -7.00 0.04 14.58
CA ALA A 141 -8.41 0.40 14.41
C ALA A 141 -8.51 1.81 13.81
N ALA A 142 -9.51 2.02 12.95
CA ALA A 142 -9.93 3.36 12.59
C ALA A 142 -10.30 4.13 13.87
N GLY A 143 -10.03 5.43 13.90
CA GLY A 143 -10.52 6.29 14.97
C GLY A 143 -12.05 6.22 15.07
N PRO A 144 -12.66 6.69 16.18
CA PRO A 144 -14.10 6.87 16.20
C PRO A 144 -14.51 7.69 14.96
N PRO A 145 -15.67 7.40 14.34
CA PRO A 145 -16.17 8.25 13.27
C PRO A 145 -16.18 9.71 13.75
N PRO A 146 -15.93 10.70 12.87
CA PRO A 146 -16.08 12.09 13.27
C PRO A 146 -17.48 12.29 13.88
N PRO A 147 -17.64 13.21 14.85
CA PRO A 147 -18.89 13.35 15.62
C PRO A 147 -20.17 13.54 14.79
N ASP A 148 -20.05 13.83 13.49
CA ASP A 148 -21.14 14.23 12.60
C ASP A 148 -21.17 13.44 11.25
N ALA A 149 -20.76 12.17 11.23
CA ALA A 149 -20.99 11.27 10.09
C ALA A 149 -22.31 10.49 10.22
#